data_AF-A0A3A5V5F5-F1
#
_entry.id   AF-A0A3A5V5F5-F1
#
_cell.length_a   1.000
_cell.length_b   1.000
_cell.length_c   1.000
_cell.angle_alpha   90.00
_cell.angle_beta   90.00
_cell.angle_gamma   90.00
#
_symmetry.space_group_name_H-M   'P 1'
#
loop_
_entity.id
_entity.type
_entity.pdbx_description
1 polymer ?
#
loop_
_entity_poly.entity_id
_entity_poly.type
_entity_poly.pdbx_seq_one_letter_code
_entity_poly.pdbx_strand_id
1 'polypeptide(L)'
;MKCPSSAISLLTKSLFSTCHFASILVKEALFDHILFHLQRQGINKKMVKNMKNETKNEQRDNVAAIGIGAMIVFIALILVAAVAAAVIIQTAEKLQQNAQTTGQDTTDAMAARVSVIGIIVGSGAGELDITFELAPGSDDVPTGDIEWAIVCAAGTDQDDFLETTATHQIGLAVGADPIAAGQTYTTTITTNNCGPAANAEHTILFVAGTGGQTYEVLNYGGDITAGAVVI
;
A
#
# COMPACT_ATOMS: atom_id res chain seq x y z
N MET A 1 -13.66 5.91 9.53
CA MET A 1 -13.65 5.40 10.92
C MET A 1 -12.97 4.03 10.92
N LYS A 2 -11.90 3.88 11.71
CA LYS A 2 -10.91 2.78 11.74
C LYS A 2 -11.46 1.39 11.30
N CYS A 3 -10.92 0.84 10.21
CA CYS A 3 -10.91 -0.61 10.02
C CYS A 3 -9.62 -1.15 10.67
N PRO A 4 -9.69 -2.11 11.60
CA PRO A 4 -8.64 -2.33 12.58
C PRO A 4 -7.46 -3.13 12.02
N SER A 5 -6.25 -2.63 12.29
CA SER A 5 -4.96 -3.24 11.97
C SER A 5 -4.72 -4.63 12.61
N SER A 6 -5.70 -5.18 13.33
CA SER A 6 -5.65 -6.50 13.96
C SER A 6 -6.15 -7.65 13.07
N ALA A 7 -6.82 -7.38 11.93
CA ALA A 7 -7.31 -8.43 11.03
C ALA A 7 -6.21 -9.05 10.13
N ILE A 8 -5.19 -8.26 9.76
CA ILE A 8 -4.09 -8.71 8.89
C ILE A 8 -3.13 -9.66 9.63
N SER A 9 -2.92 -9.45 10.93
CA SER A 9 -2.11 -10.34 11.78
C SER A 9 -2.74 -11.74 11.94
N LEU A 10 -4.08 -11.82 12.01
CA LEU A 10 -4.81 -13.09 12.09
C LEU A 10 -4.82 -13.85 10.75
N LEU A 11 -4.86 -13.15 9.61
CA LEU A 11 -4.76 -13.77 8.28
C LEU A 11 -3.37 -14.32 8.00
N THR A 12 -2.29 -13.63 8.40
CA THR A 12 -0.94 -14.21 8.31
C THR A 12 -0.74 -15.40 9.25
N LYS A 13 -1.36 -15.41 10.44
CA LYS A 13 -1.32 -16.58 11.34
C LYS A 13 -2.16 -17.76 10.82
N SER A 14 -3.29 -17.52 10.16
CA SER A 14 -4.08 -18.62 9.58
C SER A 14 -3.45 -19.17 8.29
N LEU A 15 -2.85 -18.32 7.44
CA LEU A 15 -2.14 -18.75 6.23
C LEU A 15 -0.84 -19.49 6.56
N PHE A 16 -0.06 -19.06 7.57
CA PHE A 16 1.15 -19.77 7.98
C PHE A 16 0.83 -21.08 8.71
N SER A 17 -0.25 -21.12 9.51
CA SER A 17 -0.72 -22.34 10.18
C SER A 17 -1.26 -23.38 9.18
N THR A 18 -1.98 -22.95 8.14
CA THR A 18 -2.47 -23.85 7.07
C THR A 18 -1.38 -24.26 6.09
N CYS A 19 -0.39 -23.42 5.81
CA CYS A 19 0.75 -23.77 4.96
C CYS A 19 1.72 -24.75 5.67
N HIS A 20 1.85 -24.64 7.01
CA HIS A 20 2.58 -25.62 7.81
C HIS A 20 1.81 -26.95 7.92
N PHE A 21 0.48 -26.91 8.11
CA PHE A 21 -0.37 -28.12 8.13
C PHE A 21 -0.41 -28.86 6.80
N ALA A 22 -0.47 -28.15 5.67
CA ALA A 22 -0.46 -28.75 4.33
C ALA A 22 0.90 -29.40 4.00
N SER A 23 2.00 -28.79 4.44
CA SER A 23 3.35 -29.35 4.27
C SER A 23 3.59 -30.60 5.13
N ILE A 24 2.94 -30.70 6.29
CA ILE A 24 2.98 -31.89 7.18
C ILE A 24 2.11 -33.02 6.61
N LEU A 25 0.93 -32.71 6.06
CA LEU A 25 0.03 -33.73 5.50
C LEU A 25 0.61 -34.41 4.24
N VAL A 26 1.33 -33.68 3.39
CA VAL A 26 2.02 -34.26 2.21
C VAL A 26 3.21 -35.12 2.64
N LYS A 27 3.90 -34.75 3.73
CA LYS A 27 5.04 -35.51 4.25
C LYS A 27 4.62 -36.82 4.95
N GLU A 28 3.51 -36.81 5.69
CA GLU A 28 2.94 -38.01 6.34
C GLU A 28 2.24 -38.95 5.34
N ALA A 29 1.38 -38.42 4.44
CA ALA A 29 0.62 -39.26 3.52
C ALA A 29 1.50 -39.96 2.45
N LEU A 30 2.59 -39.33 2.03
CA LEU A 30 3.51 -39.90 1.03
C LEU A 30 4.51 -40.88 1.67
N PHE A 31 4.90 -40.69 2.94
CA PHE A 31 5.89 -41.53 3.60
C PHE A 31 5.26 -42.82 4.17
N ASP A 32 4.03 -42.77 4.69
CA ASP A 32 3.33 -43.98 5.18
C ASP A 32 2.80 -44.87 4.06
N HIS A 33 2.33 -44.29 2.94
CA HIS A 33 1.82 -45.10 1.82
C HIS A 33 2.95 -45.84 1.07
N ILE A 34 4.18 -45.31 1.07
CA ILE A 34 5.35 -45.96 0.45
C ILE A 34 5.98 -47.01 1.40
N LEU A 35 6.00 -46.78 2.71
CA LEU A 35 6.49 -47.77 3.69
C LEU A 35 5.51 -48.95 3.89
N PHE A 36 4.20 -48.72 3.81
CA PHE A 36 3.20 -49.78 3.93
C PHE A 36 3.26 -50.80 2.78
N HIS A 37 3.62 -50.38 1.57
CA HIS A 37 3.81 -51.30 0.44
C HIS A 37 5.14 -52.06 0.46
N LEU A 38 6.19 -51.54 1.13
CA LEU A 38 7.48 -52.24 1.26
C LEU A 38 7.56 -53.21 2.45
N GLN A 39 6.80 -53.02 3.54
CA GLN A 39 6.85 -53.96 4.69
C GLN A 39 6.02 -55.24 4.52
N ARG A 40 5.00 -55.27 3.63
CA ARG A 40 4.15 -56.46 3.48
C ARG A 40 4.78 -57.58 2.64
N GLN A 41 5.87 -57.30 1.91
CA GLN A 41 6.61 -58.30 1.13
C GLN A 41 7.65 -59.10 1.96
N GLY A 42 7.86 -58.76 3.25
CA GLY A 42 8.97 -59.28 4.05
C GLY A 42 8.73 -60.50 4.95
N ILE A 43 7.48 -60.90 5.27
CA ILE A 43 7.26 -61.83 6.41
C ILE A 43 6.72 -63.23 6.01
N ASN A 44 6.18 -63.44 4.81
CA ASN A 44 5.52 -64.72 4.47
C ASN A 44 6.38 -65.70 3.63
N LYS A 45 7.71 -65.72 3.84
CA LYS A 45 8.62 -66.62 3.10
C LYS A 45 9.00 -67.89 3.88
N LYS A 46 8.04 -68.49 4.59
CA LYS A 46 8.23 -69.85 5.15
C LYS A 46 7.05 -70.76 4.81
N MET A 47 7.40 -71.82 4.07
CA MET A 47 6.65 -73.04 3.75
C MET A 47 5.77 -73.02 2.49
N VAL A 48 6.41 -73.13 1.32
CA VAL A 48 5.83 -73.87 0.18
C VAL A 48 6.91 -74.80 -0.39
N LYS A 49 6.75 -76.09 -0.14
CA LYS A 49 7.51 -77.17 -0.79
C LYS A 49 6.88 -77.46 -2.15
N ASN A 50 7.75 -77.66 -3.15
CA ASN A 50 7.50 -78.33 -4.43
C ASN A 50 6.35 -77.80 -5.31
N MET A 51 6.68 -76.94 -6.29
CA MET A 51 6.20 -77.11 -7.66
C MET A 51 7.12 -76.34 -8.62
N LYS A 52 7.85 -77.07 -9.48
CA LYS A 52 8.58 -76.49 -10.61
C LYS A 52 7.59 -76.37 -11.77
N ASN A 53 7.63 -75.22 -12.44
CA ASN A 53 7.10 -74.94 -13.78
C ASN A 53 5.76 -74.15 -13.90
N GLU A 54 5.62 -73.03 -13.18
CA GLU A 54 4.60 -71.98 -13.46
C GLU A 54 5.17 -70.54 -13.22
N THR A 55 6.49 -70.35 -13.12
CA THR A 55 7.11 -69.13 -12.57
C THR A 55 7.36 -67.98 -13.56
N LYS A 56 7.13 -68.16 -14.87
CA LYS A 56 7.33 -67.08 -15.87
C LYS A 56 6.14 -66.14 -16.03
N ASN A 57 4.93 -66.57 -15.65
CA ASN A 57 3.71 -65.77 -15.83
C ASN A 57 3.53 -64.75 -14.69
N GLU A 58 3.67 -65.21 -13.44
CA GLU A 58 3.51 -64.34 -12.26
C GLU A 58 4.52 -63.18 -12.21
N GLN A 59 5.77 -63.36 -12.67
CA GLN A 59 6.73 -62.26 -12.74
C GLN A 59 6.33 -61.15 -13.73
N ARG A 60 5.62 -61.51 -14.83
CA ARG A 60 5.16 -60.52 -15.81
C ARG A 60 3.98 -59.71 -15.30
N ASP A 61 3.07 -60.36 -14.57
CA ASP A 61 1.91 -59.71 -13.96
C ASP A 61 2.33 -58.75 -12.82
N ASN A 62 3.38 -59.09 -12.06
CA ASN A 62 3.96 -58.20 -11.06
C ASN A 62 4.60 -56.95 -11.70
N VAL A 63 5.28 -57.08 -12.84
CA VAL A 63 5.87 -55.93 -13.57
C VAL A 63 4.77 -55.04 -14.15
N ALA A 64 3.69 -55.63 -14.68
CA ALA A 64 2.50 -54.88 -15.13
C ALA A 64 1.82 -54.13 -13.98
N ALA A 65 1.66 -54.77 -12.81
CA ALA A 65 1.07 -54.13 -11.62
C ALA A 65 1.90 -52.95 -11.09
N ILE A 66 3.23 -53.05 -11.10
CA ILE A 66 4.14 -51.96 -10.70
C ILE A 66 4.01 -50.78 -11.68
N GLY A 67 3.90 -51.03 -12.98
CA GLY A 67 3.72 -49.99 -13.99
C GLY A 67 2.41 -49.22 -13.84
N ILE A 68 1.32 -49.91 -13.49
CA ILE A 68 0.03 -49.27 -13.20
C ILE A 68 0.13 -48.42 -11.93
N GLY A 69 0.77 -48.92 -10.87
CA GLY A 69 1.01 -48.15 -9.65
C GLY A 69 1.84 -46.87 -9.89
N ALA A 70 2.86 -46.96 -10.75
CA ALA A 70 3.69 -45.81 -11.13
C ALA A 70 2.91 -44.73 -11.88
N MET A 71 2.02 -45.09 -12.80
CA MET A 71 1.17 -44.12 -13.51
C MET A 71 0.19 -43.41 -12.57
N ILE A 72 -0.38 -44.11 -11.57
CA ILE A 72 -1.30 -43.50 -10.61
C ILE A 72 -0.58 -42.43 -9.76
N VAL A 73 0.61 -42.75 -9.25
CA VAL A 73 1.41 -41.78 -8.47
C VAL A 73 1.82 -40.60 -9.34
N PHE A 74 2.16 -40.83 -10.61
CA PHE A 74 2.51 -39.75 -11.53
C PHE A 74 1.37 -38.74 -11.71
N ILE A 75 0.14 -39.22 -11.92
CA ILE A 75 -1.04 -38.35 -12.06
C ILE A 75 -1.31 -37.61 -10.75
N ALA A 76 -1.21 -38.29 -9.60
CA ALA A 76 -1.42 -37.67 -8.30
C ALA A 76 -0.45 -36.50 -8.05
N LEU A 77 0.83 -36.66 -8.41
CA LEU A 77 1.84 -35.61 -8.27
C LEU A 77 1.54 -34.39 -9.15
N ILE A 78 1.02 -34.60 -10.37
CA ILE A 78 0.62 -33.50 -11.27
C ILE A 78 -0.53 -32.70 -10.66
N LEU A 79 -1.52 -33.36 -10.06
CA LEU A 79 -2.66 -32.67 -9.45
C LEU A 79 -2.26 -31.85 -8.23
N VAL A 80 -1.36 -32.36 -7.38
CA VAL A 80 -0.82 -31.59 -6.24
C VAL A 80 0.00 -30.40 -6.72
N ALA A 81 0.83 -30.58 -7.75
CA ALA A 81 1.61 -29.50 -8.34
C ALA A 81 0.72 -28.39 -8.94
N ALA A 82 -0.39 -28.75 -9.56
CA ALA A 82 -1.34 -27.80 -10.13
C ALA A 82 -1.99 -26.89 -9.06
N VAL A 83 -2.44 -27.48 -7.94
CA VAL A 83 -3.02 -26.71 -6.83
C VAL A 83 -1.98 -25.79 -6.19
N ALA A 84 -0.75 -26.27 -5.98
CA ALA A 84 0.34 -25.46 -5.45
C ALA A 84 0.69 -24.28 -6.37
N ALA A 85 0.77 -24.52 -7.69
CA ALA A 85 1.02 -23.47 -8.68
C ALA A 85 -0.05 -22.37 -8.65
N ALA A 86 -1.34 -22.75 -8.55
CA ALA A 86 -2.43 -21.78 -8.47
C ALA A 86 -2.32 -20.84 -7.26
N VAL A 87 -1.98 -21.38 -6.08
CA VAL A 87 -1.79 -20.57 -4.86
C VAL A 87 -0.56 -19.66 -4.95
N ILE A 88 0.52 -20.15 -5.57
CA ILE A 88 1.72 -19.34 -5.80
C ILE A 88 1.39 -18.15 -6.71
N ILE A 89 0.67 -18.39 -7.81
CA ILE A 89 0.28 -17.34 -8.77
C ILE A 89 -0.61 -16.30 -8.06
N GLN A 90 -1.65 -16.74 -7.35
CA GLN A 90 -2.56 -15.84 -6.64
C GLN A 90 -1.82 -14.96 -5.62
N THR A 91 -0.85 -15.53 -4.91
CA THR A 91 -0.05 -14.76 -3.95
C THR A 91 0.86 -13.77 -4.67
N ALA A 92 1.48 -14.19 -5.77
CA ALA A 92 2.32 -13.31 -6.58
C ALA A 92 1.53 -12.13 -7.17
N GLU A 93 0.34 -12.38 -7.72
CA GLU A 93 -0.55 -11.34 -8.25
C GLU A 93 -0.99 -10.36 -7.17
N LYS A 94 -1.39 -10.87 -5.99
CA LYS A 94 -1.78 -10.02 -4.86
C LYS A 94 -0.61 -9.15 -4.38
N LEU A 95 0.59 -9.73 -4.27
CA LEU A 95 1.78 -8.96 -3.89
C LEU A 95 2.14 -7.90 -4.93
N GLN A 96 1.96 -8.21 -6.21
CA GLN A 96 2.19 -7.24 -7.29
C GLN A 96 1.16 -6.11 -7.27
N GLN A 97 -0.13 -6.42 -7.09
CA GLN A 97 -1.18 -5.39 -6.97
C GLN A 97 -0.94 -4.50 -5.76
N ASN A 98 -0.63 -5.09 -4.60
CA ASN A 98 -0.30 -4.33 -3.40
C ASN A 98 0.94 -3.45 -3.61
N ALA A 99 1.98 -3.97 -4.26
CA ALA A 99 3.18 -3.19 -4.56
C ALA A 99 2.90 -2.03 -5.52
N GLN A 100 2.01 -2.23 -6.50
CA GLN A 100 1.58 -1.18 -7.41
C GLN A 100 0.74 -0.11 -6.70
N THR A 101 -0.26 -0.51 -5.90
CA THR A 101 -1.08 0.44 -5.13
C THR A 101 -0.23 1.23 -4.15
N THR A 102 0.65 0.57 -3.37
CA THR A 102 1.55 1.29 -2.45
C THR A 102 2.54 2.20 -3.20
N GLY A 103 2.99 1.78 -4.38
CA GLY A 103 3.83 2.61 -5.24
C GLY A 103 3.08 3.86 -5.72
N GLN A 104 1.82 3.71 -6.15
CA GLN A 104 0.96 4.81 -6.56
C GLN A 104 0.67 5.73 -5.37
N ASP A 105 0.21 5.21 -4.24
CA ASP A 105 -0.06 5.99 -3.02
C ASP A 105 1.18 6.78 -2.55
N THR A 106 2.37 6.16 -2.63
CA THR A 106 3.62 6.85 -2.29
C THR A 106 3.94 7.93 -3.30
N THR A 107 3.76 7.65 -4.59
CA THR A 107 4.01 8.62 -5.66
C THR A 107 3.07 9.80 -5.52
N ASP A 108 1.78 9.56 -5.28
CA ASP A 108 0.76 10.60 -5.12
C ASP A 108 1.04 11.45 -3.86
N ALA A 109 1.35 10.82 -2.74
CA ALA A 109 1.74 11.52 -1.52
C ALA A 109 3.07 12.29 -1.65
N MET A 110 3.96 11.88 -2.57
CA MET A 110 5.19 12.59 -2.85
C MET A 110 5.01 13.73 -3.86
N ALA A 111 4.20 13.51 -4.90
CA ALA A 111 4.05 14.36 -6.07
C ALA A 111 3.07 15.52 -5.80
N ALA A 112 1.99 15.28 -5.06
CA ALA A 112 0.99 16.31 -4.81
C ALA A 112 1.26 17.17 -3.58
N ARG A 113 2.53 17.53 -3.33
CA ARG A 113 2.86 18.44 -2.24
C ARG A 113 2.76 19.89 -2.69
N VAL A 114 2.21 20.72 -1.81
CA VAL A 114 2.26 22.18 -1.93
C VAL A 114 3.61 22.67 -1.41
N SER A 115 4.39 23.33 -2.26
CA SER A 115 5.65 23.98 -1.90
C SER A 115 5.39 25.46 -1.66
N VAL A 116 5.59 25.92 -0.44
CA VAL A 116 5.41 27.32 -0.07
C VAL A 116 6.69 28.09 -0.40
N ILE A 117 6.57 29.13 -1.23
CA ILE A 117 7.70 29.98 -1.63
C ILE A 117 7.85 31.16 -0.68
N GLY A 118 6.73 31.71 -0.21
CA GLY A 118 6.75 32.83 0.72
C GLY A 118 5.36 33.19 1.21
N ILE A 119 5.32 33.80 2.39
CA ILE A 119 4.11 34.24 3.06
C ILE A 119 4.30 35.69 3.49
N ILE A 120 3.31 36.54 3.18
CA ILE A 120 3.28 37.93 3.61
C ILE A 120 1.97 38.23 4.33
N VAL A 121 1.98 39.26 5.17
CA VAL A 121 0.77 39.77 5.80
C VAL A 121 -0.10 40.44 4.73
N GLY A 122 -1.36 40.00 4.61
CA GLY A 122 -2.33 40.52 3.66
C GLY A 122 -2.82 41.93 4.01
N SER A 123 -3.67 42.48 3.14
CA SER A 123 -4.15 43.87 3.27
C SER A 123 -5.31 44.03 4.26
N GLY A 124 -6.10 42.98 4.44
CA GLY A 124 -7.23 42.91 5.38
C GLY A 124 -6.85 42.36 6.75
N ALA A 125 -7.79 42.45 7.68
CA ALA A 125 -7.58 41.97 9.04
C ALA A 125 -7.57 40.44 9.05
N GLY A 126 -6.47 39.84 9.53
CA GLY A 126 -6.34 38.38 9.57
C GLY A 126 -5.93 37.76 8.23
N GLU A 127 -5.67 38.56 7.19
CA GLU A 127 -5.28 38.03 5.89
C GLU A 127 -3.79 37.67 5.84
N LEU A 128 -3.48 36.56 5.18
CA LEU A 128 -2.13 36.15 4.80
C LEU A 128 -2.12 35.84 3.31
N ASP A 129 -1.21 36.45 2.57
CA ASP A 129 -1.01 36.13 1.15
C ASP A 129 0.10 35.09 1.06
N ILE A 130 -0.24 33.95 0.47
CA ILE A 130 0.64 32.79 0.34
C ILE A 130 1.00 32.63 -1.12
N THR A 131 2.29 32.65 -1.41
CA THR A 131 2.83 32.27 -2.72
C THR A 131 3.28 30.82 -2.67
N PHE A 132 2.73 29.99 -3.53
CA PHE A 132 3.00 28.56 -3.55
C PHE A 132 3.09 27.99 -4.97
N GLU A 133 3.66 26.80 -5.08
CA GLU A 133 3.67 26.00 -6.30
C GLU A 133 3.42 24.53 -5.95
N LEU A 134 2.88 23.75 -6.89
CA LEU A 134 2.85 22.30 -6.74
C LEU A 134 4.22 21.70 -7.04
N ALA A 135 4.57 20.63 -6.33
CA ALA A 135 5.82 19.92 -6.58
C ALA A 135 5.92 19.44 -8.04
N PRO A 136 7.14 19.42 -8.62
CA PRO A 136 7.33 19.06 -10.02
C PRO A 136 6.91 17.60 -10.25
N GLY A 137 6.09 17.38 -11.28
CA GLY A 137 5.55 16.06 -11.60
C GLY A 137 4.27 15.70 -10.83
N SER A 138 3.69 16.63 -10.06
CA SER A 138 2.31 16.54 -9.62
C SER A 138 1.36 16.49 -10.81
N ASP A 139 0.26 15.75 -10.65
CA ASP A 139 -0.93 15.97 -11.47
C ASP A 139 -1.63 17.28 -11.04
N ASP A 140 -2.53 17.77 -11.89
CA ASP A 140 -3.30 18.97 -11.61
C ASP A 140 -4.26 18.71 -10.42
N VAL A 141 -4.24 19.60 -9.43
CA VAL A 141 -5.07 19.49 -8.21
C VAL A 141 -6.19 20.53 -8.27
N PRO A 142 -7.48 20.14 -8.12
CA PRO A 142 -8.57 21.11 -8.02
C PRO A 142 -8.31 22.08 -6.86
N THR A 143 -8.63 23.36 -7.06
CA THR A 143 -8.29 24.38 -6.05
C THR A 143 -9.00 24.14 -4.72
N GLY A 144 -10.24 23.62 -4.74
CA GLY A 144 -10.98 23.25 -3.53
C GLY A 144 -10.50 21.98 -2.82
N ASP A 145 -9.62 21.19 -3.43
CA ASP A 145 -9.03 20.02 -2.78
C ASP A 145 -7.73 20.38 -2.04
N ILE A 146 -7.32 21.66 -2.06
CA ILE A 146 -6.18 22.16 -1.28
C ILE A 146 -6.71 22.81 -0.01
N GLU A 147 -6.45 22.16 1.11
CA GLU A 147 -6.85 22.58 2.45
C GLU A 147 -5.66 23.19 3.19
N TRP A 148 -5.94 24.20 4.02
CA TRP A 148 -4.98 24.78 4.94
C TRP A 148 -5.52 24.74 6.37
N ALA A 149 -4.62 24.58 7.33
CA ALA A 149 -4.93 24.65 8.74
C ALA A 149 -3.79 25.36 9.48
N ILE A 150 -4.10 26.45 10.17
CA ILE A 150 -3.15 27.20 11.00
C ILE A 150 -3.47 26.99 12.48
N VAL A 151 -2.44 26.72 13.26
CA VAL A 151 -2.51 26.49 14.71
C VAL A 151 -1.75 27.60 15.42
N CYS A 152 -2.42 28.18 16.41
CA CYS A 152 -1.88 29.22 17.28
C CYS A 152 -2.30 28.98 18.74
N ALA A 153 -1.83 29.81 19.67
CA ALA A 153 -2.22 29.69 21.09
C ALA A 153 -3.74 29.88 21.33
N ALA A 154 -4.44 30.58 20.42
CA ALA A 154 -5.87 30.86 20.52
C ALA A 154 -6.76 29.75 19.92
N GLY A 155 -6.20 28.74 19.26
CA GLY A 155 -6.93 27.64 18.65
C GLY A 155 -6.40 27.25 17.28
N THR A 156 -7.32 26.88 16.38
CA THR A 156 -7.02 26.45 15.01
C THR A 156 -8.02 27.09 14.06
N ASP A 157 -7.53 27.70 12.99
CA ASP A 157 -8.34 28.08 11.84
C ASP A 157 -8.01 27.14 10.68
N GLN A 158 -9.01 26.78 9.89
CA GLN A 158 -8.84 25.95 8.71
C GLN A 158 -9.86 26.36 7.66
N ASP A 159 -9.47 26.25 6.40
CA ASP A 159 -10.38 26.37 5.26
C ASP A 159 -9.75 25.69 4.03
N ASP A 160 -10.45 25.70 2.92
CA ASP A 160 -9.90 25.34 1.61
C ASP A 160 -9.41 26.59 0.86
N PHE A 161 -8.80 26.40 -0.31
CA PHE A 161 -8.43 27.50 -1.22
C PHE A 161 -9.58 27.95 -2.13
N LEU A 162 -10.78 27.36 -1.98
CA LEU A 162 -11.99 27.71 -2.71
C LEU A 162 -12.78 28.80 -1.98
N GLU A 163 -12.13 29.94 -1.73
CA GLU A 163 -12.81 31.15 -1.21
C GLU A 163 -12.94 32.23 -2.30
N THR A 164 -13.81 33.22 -2.06
CA THR A 164 -14.27 34.25 -3.01
C THR A 164 -13.18 35.15 -3.61
N THR A 165 -11.96 35.11 -3.09
CA THR A 165 -10.79 35.80 -3.64
C THR A 165 -9.95 34.76 -4.37
N ALA A 166 -10.17 34.64 -5.68
CA ALA A 166 -9.68 33.51 -6.45
C ALA A 166 -8.16 33.27 -6.27
N THR A 167 -7.74 32.03 -6.08
CA THR A 167 -6.32 31.66 -6.22
C THR A 167 -5.87 32.06 -7.62
N HIS A 168 -4.80 32.86 -7.72
CA HIS A 168 -4.34 33.45 -8.97
C HIS A 168 -3.02 32.86 -9.40
N GLN A 169 -2.85 32.60 -10.71
CA GLN A 169 -1.53 32.28 -11.26
C GLN A 169 -0.69 33.55 -11.37
N ILE A 170 0.57 33.52 -10.92
CA ILE A 170 1.46 34.67 -11.08
C ILE A 170 1.62 35.00 -12.57
N GLY A 171 1.40 36.28 -12.91
CA GLY A 171 1.42 36.78 -14.29
C GLY A 171 0.06 36.76 -14.98
N LEU A 172 -0.99 36.19 -14.36
CA LEU A 172 -2.36 36.19 -14.86
C LEU A 172 -3.34 36.58 -13.75
N ALA A 173 -4.12 37.64 -13.95
CA ALA A 173 -5.15 38.06 -12.99
C ALA A 173 -6.47 37.28 -13.15
N VAL A 174 -6.37 35.96 -13.27
CA VAL A 174 -7.51 35.04 -13.46
C VAL A 174 -7.47 33.99 -12.36
N GLY A 175 -8.65 33.56 -11.89
CA GLY A 175 -8.74 32.43 -10.98
C GLY A 175 -8.23 31.15 -11.62
N ALA A 176 -7.41 30.40 -10.91
CA ALA A 176 -6.91 29.11 -11.33
C ALA A 176 -7.74 27.99 -10.69
N ASP A 177 -8.29 27.13 -11.53
CA ASP A 177 -8.88 25.85 -11.16
C ASP A 177 -8.87 24.96 -12.43
N PRO A 178 -8.06 23.89 -12.48
CA PRO A 178 -7.21 23.36 -11.42
C PRO A 178 -5.85 24.08 -11.28
N ILE A 179 -5.14 23.79 -10.20
CA ILE A 179 -3.74 24.18 -9.96
C ILE A 179 -2.83 23.19 -10.67
N ALA A 180 -1.99 23.67 -11.59
CA ALA A 180 -1.11 22.84 -12.41
C ALA A 180 0.33 22.86 -11.90
N ALA A 181 1.06 21.76 -12.09
CA ALA A 181 2.47 21.69 -11.71
C ALA A 181 3.35 22.62 -12.56
N GLY A 182 4.38 23.22 -11.93
CA GLY A 182 5.35 24.09 -12.59
C GLY A 182 4.87 25.52 -12.85
N GLN A 183 3.69 25.89 -12.35
CA GLN A 183 3.24 27.27 -12.26
C GLN A 183 3.23 27.72 -10.80
N THR A 184 3.44 29.02 -10.60
CA THR A 184 3.35 29.64 -9.27
C THR A 184 1.99 30.32 -9.12
N TYR A 185 1.40 30.15 -7.94
CA TYR A 185 0.10 30.70 -7.59
C TYR A 185 0.21 31.56 -6.32
N THR A 186 -0.72 32.50 -6.19
CA THR A 186 -0.92 33.29 -4.99
C THR A 186 -2.37 33.12 -4.55
N THR A 187 -2.56 32.90 -3.25
CA THR A 187 -3.89 32.86 -2.63
C THR A 187 -3.86 33.70 -1.36
N THR A 188 -5.00 34.30 -1.04
CA THR A 188 -5.18 35.04 0.20
C THR A 188 -6.03 34.17 1.11
N ILE A 189 -5.50 33.81 2.28
CA ILE A 189 -6.25 33.12 3.32
C ILE A 189 -6.67 34.11 4.41
N THR A 190 -7.85 33.92 4.98
CA THR A 190 -8.34 34.75 6.07
C THR A 190 -8.38 33.93 7.36
N THR A 191 -7.67 34.42 8.39
CA THR A 191 -7.62 33.81 9.72
C THR A 191 -8.51 34.59 10.68
N ASN A 192 -9.25 33.87 11.55
CA ASN A 192 -10.17 34.47 12.51
C ASN A 192 -9.54 34.57 13.90
N ASN A 193 -8.92 33.48 14.35
CA ASN A 193 -8.32 33.35 15.67
C ASN A 193 -6.79 33.44 15.62
N CYS A 194 -6.19 33.01 14.50
CA CYS A 194 -4.74 32.92 14.30
C CYS A 194 -4.20 34.02 13.38
N GLY A 195 -4.70 35.25 13.58
CA GLY A 195 -4.24 36.43 12.87
C GLY A 195 -2.76 36.77 13.10
N PRO A 196 -2.15 37.56 12.19
CA PRO A 196 -0.79 38.05 12.34
C PRO A 196 -0.68 38.92 13.61
N ALA A 197 0.24 38.55 14.50
CA ALA A 197 0.47 39.24 15.76
C ALA A 197 1.98 39.42 15.98
N ALA A 198 2.40 40.62 16.40
CA ALA A 198 3.82 40.94 16.49
C ALA A 198 4.56 40.03 17.50
N ASN A 199 5.68 39.44 17.07
CA ASN A 199 6.47 38.46 17.84
C ASN A 199 5.70 37.19 18.23
N ALA A 200 4.64 36.84 17.51
CA ALA A 200 3.95 35.56 17.67
C ALA A 200 4.52 34.51 16.71
N GLU A 201 4.38 33.24 17.10
CA GLU A 201 4.71 32.09 16.26
C GLU A 201 3.44 31.25 16.05
N HIS A 202 3.14 30.95 14.79
CA HIS A 202 2.04 30.05 14.41
C HIS A 202 2.59 28.92 13.57
N THR A 203 1.88 27.79 13.49
CA THR A 203 2.24 26.69 12.58
C THR A 203 1.12 26.50 11.58
N ILE A 204 1.43 26.53 10.29
CA ILE A 204 0.47 26.26 9.22
C ILE A 204 0.77 24.94 8.54
N LEU A 205 -0.28 24.20 8.21
CA LEU A 205 -0.26 22.94 7.50
C LEU A 205 -1.07 23.10 6.21
N PHE A 206 -0.50 22.65 5.11
CA PHE A 206 -1.16 22.53 3.82
C PHE A 206 -1.33 21.06 3.48
N VAL A 207 -2.51 20.69 3.01
CA VAL A 207 -2.85 19.36 2.54
C VAL A 207 -3.44 19.49 1.14
N ALA A 208 -2.77 18.92 0.15
CA ALA A 208 -3.33 18.78 -1.19
C ALA A 208 -3.99 17.41 -1.33
N GLY A 209 -5.19 17.37 -1.92
CA GLY A 209 -6.18 16.29 -1.81
C GLY A 209 -5.69 14.83 -1.87
N THR A 210 -4.67 14.51 -2.67
CA THR A 210 -4.12 13.14 -2.78
C THR A 210 -3.16 12.76 -1.64
N GLY A 211 -3.01 13.62 -0.62
CA GLY A 211 -2.34 13.30 0.64
C GLY A 211 -0.95 13.90 0.81
N GLY A 212 -0.51 14.74 -0.11
CA GLY A 212 0.70 15.53 0.05
C GLY A 212 0.51 16.59 1.13
N GLN A 213 1.30 16.51 2.20
CA GLN A 213 1.28 17.48 3.30
C GLN A 213 2.60 18.23 3.41
N THR A 214 2.50 19.53 3.67
CA THR A 214 3.63 20.43 3.93
C THR A 214 3.27 21.29 5.13
N TYR A 215 4.20 21.48 6.06
CA TYR A 215 4.00 22.37 7.20
C TYR A 215 5.08 23.44 7.22
N GLU A 216 4.69 24.64 7.65
CA GLU A 216 5.58 25.77 7.82
C GLU A 216 5.36 26.39 9.20
N VAL A 217 6.43 26.88 9.81
CA VAL A 217 6.36 27.65 11.05
C VAL A 217 6.46 29.12 10.67
N LEU A 218 5.46 29.89 11.09
CA LEU A 218 5.31 31.31 10.80
C LEU A 218 5.79 32.11 11.99
N ASN A 219 6.87 32.86 11.82
CA ASN A 219 7.36 33.83 12.79
C ASN A 219 7.03 35.24 12.31
N TYR A 220 6.11 35.88 13.03
CA TYR A 220 5.77 37.28 12.79
C TYR A 220 6.78 38.15 13.52
N GLY A 221 7.52 38.97 12.76
CA GLY A 221 8.44 39.95 13.35
C GLY A 221 7.72 41.02 14.18
N GLY A 222 8.45 42.09 14.52
CA GLY A 222 7.87 43.24 15.20
C GLY A 222 6.92 44.08 14.33
N ASP A 223 6.97 43.90 13.00
CA ASP A 223 6.13 44.58 12.02
C ASP A 223 5.09 43.60 11.46
N ILE A 224 3.82 43.98 11.58
CA ILE A 224 2.65 43.24 11.07
C ILE A 224 1.86 44.07 10.06
N THR A 225 2.50 45.07 9.45
CA THR A 225 1.89 45.88 8.40
C THR A 225 1.68 45.02 7.14
N ALA A 226 0.64 45.33 6.36
CA ALA A 226 0.41 44.70 5.07
C ALA A 226 1.69 44.72 4.19
N GLY A 227 2.06 43.55 3.65
CA GLY A 227 3.29 43.34 2.90
C GLY A 227 4.52 42.99 3.75
N ALA A 228 4.42 42.93 5.08
CA ALA A 228 5.48 42.40 5.92
C ALA A 228 5.70 40.91 5.65
N VAL A 229 6.96 40.52 5.51
CA VAL A 229 7.34 39.12 5.25
C VAL A 229 7.27 38.32 6.54
N VAL A 230 6.62 37.17 6.47
CA VAL A 230 6.57 36.17 7.55
C VAL A 230 7.67 35.15 7.28
N ILE A 231 8.49 34.85 8.29
CA ILE A 231 9.69 33.97 8.18
C ILE A 231 9.43 32.65 8.88
#